data_AF-A0A2E7T1B5-F1
#
_entry.id   AF-A0A2E7T1B5-F1
#
_cell.length_a   1.000
_cell.length_b   1.000
_cell.length_c   1.000
_cell.angle_alpha   90.00
_cell.angle_beta   90.00
_cell.angle_gamma   90.00
#
_symmetry.space_group_name_H-M   'P 1'
#
loop_
_entity.id
_entity.type
_entity.pdbx_description
1 polymer ?
#
loop_
_entity_poly.entity_id
_entity_poly.type
_entity_poly.pdbx_seq_one_letter_code
_entity_poly.pdbx_strand_id
1 'polypeptide(L)'
;DVNLRYLKRLRDLAEAPVGYSGHERGIEVPIAAAALGAVVIEKHITLDRSMEGNDHKVSLLPNEFAQMIQGIRRVEESMGSSGERSISQGEMMNREVLAKSLVATCDVPAGTEITEAMVGIQSPGQGLQPNRIDDLIGKTLPVNKAAGDFFFPSDLETPAATPRSYRFHHRFGVPVRYHDIESFAATSNLDLVEIHLSYKDLEVNLDQVLPNQQQIGLVVHAPELFAGDHTLDLCSADEAYRSHSIEELQRVVDISRDLRRRFNCPDPVHLVTNVGGFSEHHHLEHAELQPLRQRLINSLQQINTANEVEVIPQTMPPFPWHFGGQRYHNLFVDTDFIEEFCKETGMRVCLDVSHSKLACTHLNASFSAFLKAILPHTAHLHLADAKGVDGEGLQIHDGEIDWVQLFALMDQLAPQATFIPEIWQGHKNNGEGAWLALERLEGCVESSPQEQAA
;
A
#
# COMPACT_ATOMS: atom_id res chain seq x y z
N ASP A 1 -8.36 39.15 25.18
CA ASP A 1 -9.81 39.05 25.47
C ASP A 1 -10.44 37.72 25.08
N VAL A 2 -9.99 37.05 24.00
CA VAL A 2 -10.56 35.75 23.62
C VAL A 2 -10.17 34.63 24.60
N ASN A 3 -11.15 33.86 25.07
CA ASN A 3 -11.00 32.78 26.04
C ASN A 3 -11.53 31.45 25.48
N LEU A 4 -10.85 30.84 24.52
CA LEU A 4 -11.32 29.62 23.83
C LEU A 4 -11.59 28.42 24.76
N ARG A 5 -10.89 28.32 25.90
CA ARG A 5 -11.16 27.28 26.91
C ARG A 5 -12.59 27.34 27.48
N TYR A 6 -13.25 28.50 27.40
CA TYR A 6 -14.63 28.66 27.86
C TYR A 6 -15.64 27.97 26.93
N LEU A 7 -15.27 27.59 25.69
CA LEU A 7 -16.12 26.79 24.79
C LEU A 7 -16.55 25.47 25.44
N LYS A 8 -15.61 24.79 26.12
CA LYS A 8 -15.91 23.56 26.87
C LYS A 8 -16.95 23.84 27.96
N ARG A 9 -16.77 24.92 28.73
CA ARG A 9 -17.71 25.30 29.79
C ARG A 9 -19.08 25.68 29.24
N LEU A 10 -19.15 26.39 28.12
CA LEU A 10 -20.41 26.72 27.45
C LEU A 10 -21.15 25.47 27.01
N ARG A 11 -20.44 24.47 26.47
CA ARG A 11 -21.03 23.19 26.08
C ARG A 11 -21.60 22.44 27.29
N ASP A 12 -20.85 22.40 28.38
CA ASP A 12 -21.29 21.77 29.63
C ASP A 12 -22.51 22.49 30.25
N LEU A 13 -22.64 23.81 30.05
CA LEU A 13 -23.76 24.61 30.57
C LEU A 13 -25.01 24.56 29.68
N ALA A 14 -24.80 24.58 28.36
CA ALA A 14 -25.89 24.66 27.39
C ALA A 14 -26.45 23.28 27.03
N GLU A 15 -25.69 22.19 27.28
CA GLU A 15 -26.02 20.83 26.85
C GLU A 15 -26.39 20.76 25.34
N ALA A 16 -25.79 21.65 24.56
CA ALA A 16 -26.10 21.89 23.15
C ALA A 16 -24.82 22.18 22.36
N PRO A 17 -24.85 22.05 21.02
CA PRO A 17 -23.73 22.46 20.18
C PRO A 17 -23.38 23.94 20.37
N VAL A 18 -22.09 24.24 20.52
CA VAL A 18 -21.57 25.60 20.74
C VAL A 18 -20.78 26.03 19.52
N GLY A 19 -21.00 27.26 19.05
CA GLY A 19 -20.22 27.89 18.00
C GLY A 19 -19.26 28.96 18.55
N TYR A 20 -18.43 29.50 17.67
CA TYR A 20 -17.56 30.65 17.91
C TYR A 20 -17.92 31.79 16.95
N SER A 21 -18.26 32.96 17.50
CA SER A 21 -18.39 34.21 16.74
C SER A 21 -17.26 35.14 17.18
N GLY A 22 -16.47 35.59 16.21
CA GLY A 22 -15.21 36.30 16.45
C GLY A 22 -15.11 37.63 15.73
N HIS A 23 -14.66 38.66 16.46
CA HIS A 23 -14.31 39.99 15.94
C HIS A 23 -12.80 40.26 16.01
N GLU A 24 -11.99 39.25 16.36
CA GLU A 24 -10.54 39.33 16.37
C GLU A 24 -9.96 39.37 14.95
N ARG A 25 -8.72 39.84 14.82
CA ARG A 25 -7.97 39.79 13.56
C ARG A 25 -7.39 38.41 13.32
N GLY A 26 -7.20 38.06 12.05
CA GLY A 26 -6.56 36.80 11.66
C GLY A 26 -7.49 35.60 11.72
N ILE A 27 -6.89 34.44 11.48
CA ILE A 27 -7.56 33.16 11.22
C ILE A 27 -7.27 32.11 12.30
N GLU A 28 -6.30 32.36 13.17
CA GLU A 28 -5.76 31.40 14.13
C GLU A 28 -6.80 31.01 15.17
N VAL A 29 -7.58 31.99 15.64
CA VAL A 29 -8.60 31.80 16.67
C VAL A 29 -9.79 30.96 16.19
N PRO A 30 -10.42 31.22 15.04
CA PRO A 30 -11.48 30.35 14.53
C PRO A 30 -10.99 28.92 14.22
N ILE A 31 -9.76 28.75 13.74
CA ILE A 31 -9.14 27.42 13.56
C ILE A 31 -9.02 26.71 14.92
N ALA A 32 -8.47 27.37 15.94
CA ALA A 32 -8.34 26.80 17.28
C ALA A 32 -9.71 26.55 17.94
N ALA A 33 -10.72 27.37 17.67
CA ALA A 33 -12.07 27.18 18.16
C ALA A 33 -12.69 25.89 17.59
N ALA A 34 -12.53 25.65 16.28
CA ALA A 34 -12.96 24.41 15.64
C ALA A 34 -12.28 23.19 16.26
N ALA A 35 -10.95 23.24 16.47
CA ALA A 35 -10.18 22.18 17.14
C ALA A 35 -10.68 21.87 18.57
N LEU A 36 -11.21 22.88 19.27
CA LEU A 36 -11.77 22.76 20.61
C LEU A 36 -13.25 22.34 20.64
N GLY A 37 -13.82 22.02 19.47
CA GLY A 37 -15.17 21.49 19.32
C GLY A 37 -16.26 22.53 19.06
N ALA A 38 -15.90 23.72 18.57
CA ALA A 38 -16.90 24.65 18.05
C ALA A 38 -17.50 24.09 16.75
N VAL A 39 -18.83 23.95 16.68
CA VAL A 39 -19.54 23.35 15.53
C VAL A 39 -19.95 24.36 14.46
N VAL A 40 -19.89 25.64 14.80
CA VAL A 40 -20.23 26.77 13.91
C VAL A 40 -19.19 27.85 14.10
N ILE A 41 -18.65 28.38 13.01
CA ILE A 41 -17.72 29.52 13.03
C ILE A 41 -18.38 30.68 12.30
N GLU A 42 -18.53 31.80 13.00
CA GLU A 42 -18.99 33.07 12.44
C GLU A 42 -17.82 34.06 12.41
N LYS A 43 -17.56 34.63 11.23
CA LYS A 43 -16.45 35.56 10.99
C LYS A 43 -16.84 36.57 9.93
N HIS A 44 -16.48 37.83 10.14
CA HIS A 44 -16.77 38.87 9.17
C HIS A 44 -15.84 38.79 7.95
N ILE A 45 -16.42 39.00 6.77
CA ILE A 45 -15.71 39.07 5.50
C ILE A 45 -15.90 40.46 4.87
N THR A 46 -14.88 40.97 4.19
CA THR A 46 -14.96 42.24 3.46
C THR A 46 -14.14 42.19 2.17
N LEU A 47 -14.51 43.01 1.18
CA LEU A 47 -13.73 43.18 -0.04
C LEU A 47 -12.58 44.18 0.14
N ASP A 48 -12.75 45.14 1.06
CA ASP A 48 -11.75 46.16 1.36
C ASP A 48 -11.91 46.62 2.81
N ARG A 49 -10.81 46.54 3.57
CA ARG A 49 -10.73 46.95 4.98
C ARG A 49 -10.76 48.48 5.16
N SER A 50 -10.58 49.24 4.07
CA SER A 50 -10.58 50.70 4.07
C SER A 50 -11.98 51.32 3.99
N MET A 51 -13.00 50.50 3.69
CA MET A 51 -14.40 50.94 3.60
C MET A 51 -14.91 51.52 4.93
N GLU A 52 -15.93 52.38 4.82
CA GLU A 52 -16.56 53.02 5.98
C GLU A 52 -17.28 51.98 6.86
N GLY A 53 -17.00 52.02 8.16
CA GLY A 53 -17.56 51.10 9.15
C GLY A 53 -16.47 50.38 9.94
N ASN A 54 -16.72 50.15 11.22
CA ASN A 54 -15.71 49.58 12.12
C ASN A 54 -15.41 48.10 11.83
N ASP A 55 -16.40 47.36 11.34
CA ASP A 55 -16.28 45.92 11.09
C ASP A 55 -15.30 45.62 9.96
N HIS A 56 -15.22 46.47 8.94
CA HIS A 56 -14.29 46.33 7.81
C HIS A 56 -12.83 46.20 8.26
N LYS A 57 -12.43 46.87 9.35
CA LYS A 57 -11.05 46.86 9.84
C LYS A 57 -10.64 45.52 10.48
N VAL A 58 -11.61 44.72 10.93
CA VAL A 58 -11.36 43.44 11.61
C VAL A 58 -11.80 42.23 10.78
N SER A 59 -12.55 42.44 9.69
CA SER A 59 -12.94 41.42 8.73
C SER A 59 -11.75 40.80 7.98
N LEU A 60 -11.97 39.57 7.51
CA LEU A 60 -11.09 38.89 6.57
C LEU A 60 -11.37 39.32 5.13
N LEU A 61 -10.33 39.38 4.31
CA LEU A 61 -10.44 39.45 2.86
C LEU A 61 -10.82 38.06 2.30
N PRO A 62 -11.32 37.96 1.05
CA PRO A 62 -11.78 36.69 0.49
C PRO A 62 -10.72 35.58 0.51
N ASN A 63 -9.45 35.91 0.23
CA ASN A 63 -8.34 34.96 0.27
C ASN A 63 -8.02 34.50 1.70
N GLU A 64 -8.07 35.39 2.70
CA GLU A 64 -7.84 35.04 4.10
C GLU A 64 -9.00 34.20 4.66
N PHE A 65 -10.23 34.49 4.25
CA PHE A 65 -11.39 33.68 4.60
C PHE A 65 -11.29 32.26 4.01
N ALA A 66 -10.85 32.13 2.75
CA ALA A 66 -10.55 30.84 2.14
C ALA A 66 -9.44 30.09 2.89
N GLN A 67 -8.37 30.78 3.28
CA GLN A 67 -7.30 30.21 4.11
C GLN A 67 -7.79 29.74 5.47
N MET A 68 -8.70 30.48 6.12
CA MET A 68 -9.33 30.08 7.38
C MET A 68 -10.11 28.77 7.22
N ILE A 69 -10.94 28.66 6.17
CA ILE A 69 -11.70 27.44 5.89
C ILE A 69 -10.74 26.27 5.66
N GLN A 70 -9.73 26.44 4.81
CA GLN A 70 -8.73 25.40 4.55
C GLN A 70 -8.00 24.99 5.84
N GLY A 71 -7.62 25.96 6.67
CA GLY A 71 -6.98 25.70 7.97
C GLY A 71 -7.87 24.91 8.92
N ILE A 72 -9.17 25.23 8.98
CA ILE A 72 -10.15 24.48 9.77
C ILE A 72 -10.21 23.02 9.27
N ARG A 73 -10.37 22.80 7.97
CA ARG A 73 -10.46 21.45 7.40
C ARG A 73 -9.22 20.61 7.67
N ARG A 74 -8.02 21.17 7.46
CA ARG A 74 -6.75 20.47 7.76
C ARG A 74 -6.62 20.12 9.23
N VAL A 75 -7.06 21.01 10.14
CA VAL A 75 -7.02 20.71 11.57
C VAL A 75 -8.02 19.63 11.93
N GLU A 76 -9.25 19.68 11.41
CA GLU A 76 -10.25 18.61 11.60
C GLU A 76 -9.70 17.24 11.16
N GLU A 77 -9.08 17.17 9.99
CA GLU A 77 -8.40 15.96 9.50
C GLU A 77 -7.25 15.52 10.43
N SER A 78 -6.48 16.46 10.96
CA SER A 78 -5.33 16.19 11.84
C SER A 78 -5.69 15.81 13.27
N MET A 79 -6.93 16.02 13.72
CA MET A 79 -7.35 15.71 15.09
C MET A 79 -7.30 14.21 15.41
N GLY A 80 -7.36 13.35 14.38
CA GLY A 80 -7.29 11.90 14.52
C GLY A 80 -8.44 11.32 15.35
N SER A 81 -8.19 10.17 15.97
CA SER A 81 -9.15 9.46 16.83
C SER A 81 -8.71 9.49 18.29
N SER A 82 -9.70 9.48 19.20
CA SER A 82 -9.48 9.32 20.65
C SER A 82 -9.39 7.85 21.09
N GLY A 83 -9.43 6.91 20.14
CA GLY A 83 -9.26 5.48 20.39
C GLY A 83 -7.82 5.09 20.77
N GLU A 84 -7.57 3.78 20.80
CA GLU A 84 -6.22 3.27 21.02
C GLU A 84 -5.27 3.75 19.91
N ARG A 85 -4.02 4.03 20.29
CA ARG A 85 -3.00 4.48 19.35
C ARG A 85 -2.64 3.34 18.40
N SER A 86 -2.94 3.51 17.12
CA SER A 86 -2.35 2.74 16.03
C SER A 86 -1.03 3.39 15.56
N ILE A 87 -0.19 2.60 14.90
CA ILE A 87 1.03 3.09 14.26
C ILE A 87 0.67 3.38 12.80
N SER A 88 1.02 4.56 12.28
CA SER A 88 0.79 4.87 10.87
C SER A 88 1.76 4.12 9.95
N GLN A 89 1.44 3.98 8.67
CA GLN A 89 2.33 3.36 7.67
C GLN A 89 3.72 4.00 7.66
N GLY A 90 3.78 5.34 7.65
CA GLY A 90 5.05 6.06 7.71
C GLY A 90 5.84 5.82 8.99
N GLU A 91 5.16 5.69 10.14
CA GLU A 91 5.80 5.28 11.39
C GLU A 91 6.28 3.82 11.33
N MET A 92 5.55 2.91 10.68
CA MET A 92 5.96 1.51 10.47
C MET A 92 7.23 1.42 9.63
N MET A 93 7.29 2.16 8.50
CA MET A 93 8.47 2.23 7.64
C MET A 93 9.69 2.79 8.37
N ASN A 94 9.52 3.91 9.09
CA ASN A 94 10.60 4.49 9.89
C ASN A 94 11.06 3.54 11.01
N ARG A 95 10.11 2.87 11.66
CA ARG A 95 10.40 1.88 12.71
C ARG A 95 11.22 0.71 12.16
N GLU A 96 10.95 0.23 10.96
CA GLU A 96 11.75 -0.83 10.37
C GLU A 96 13.22 -0.43 10.25
N VAL A 97 13.51 0.75 9.72
CA VAL A 97 14.90 1.19 9.50
C VAL A 97 15.58 1.58 10.82
N LEU A 98 14.87 2.28 11.71
CA LEU A 98 15.47 2.97 12.85
C LEU A 98 15.32 2.22 14.18
N ALA A 99 14.35 1.32 14.31
CA ALA A 99 14.17 0.59 15.56
C ALA A 99 15.20 -0.54 15.72
N LYS A 100 15.09 -1.21 16.87
CA LYS A 100 15.92 -2.36 17.23
C LYS A 100 15.04 -3.59 17.33
N SER A 101 15.65 -4.74 17.14
CA SER A 101 15.05 -6.04 17.28
C SER A 101 15.90 -6.95 18.15
N LEU A 102 15.24 -7.97 18.71
CA LEU A 102 15.87 -9.10 19.36
C LEU A 102 16.49 -10.00 18.29
N VAL A 103 17.77 -10.35 18.46
CA VAL A 103 18.53 -11.20 17.55
C VAL A 103 19.21 -12.34 18.31
N ALA A 104 19.42 -13.49 17.67
CA ALA A 104 20.16 -14.59 18.26
C ALA A 104 21.65 -14.24 18.32
N THR A 105 22.29 -14.37 19.48
CA THR A 105 23.75 -14.13 19.64
C THR A 105 24.60 -15.35 19.30
N CYS A 106 23.96 -16.51 19.17
CA CYS A 106 24.56 -17.79 18.80
C CYS A 106 23.54 -18.61 18.00
N ASP A 107 23.99 -19.73 17.44
CA ASP A 107 23.06 -20.71 16.85
C ASP A 107 22.16 -21.30 17.95
N VAL A 108 20.86 -21.34 17.70
CA VAL A 108 19.83 -21.88 18.60
C VAL A 108 19.01 -22.94 17.87
N PRO A 109 19.20 -24.23 18.17
CA PRO A 109 18.41 -25.30 17.58
C PRO A 109 16.93 -25.25 17.99
N ALA A 110 16.05 -25.74 17.12
CA ALA A 110 14.64 -25.99 17.41
C ALA A 110 14.50 -26.90 18.63
N GLY A 111 13.50 -26.63 19.47
CA GLY A 111 13.31 -27.32 20.75
C GLY A 111 14.19 -26.81 21.89
N THR A 112 15.03 -25.79 21.66
CA THR A 112 15.87 -25.18 22.71
C THR A 112 15.08 -24.11 23.47
N GLU A 113 15.22 -24.11 24.80
CA GLU A 113 14.71 -23.03 25.66
C GLU A 113 15.61 -21.79 25.58
N ILE A 114 15.02 -20.63 25.30
CA ILE A 114 15.74 -19.38 25.11
C ILE A 114 16.17 -18.78 26.45
N THR A 115 17.46 -18.47 26.55
CA THR A 115 18.05 -17.79 27.71
C THR A 115 18.47 -16.38 27.34
N GLU A 116 18.61 -15.49 28.33
CA GLU A 116 19.02 -14.09 28.12
C GLU A 116 20.36 -13.97 27.39
N ALA A 117 21.28 -14.90 27.62
CA ALA A 117 22.59 -14.93 26.96
C ALA A 117 22.50 -15.22 25.45
N MET A 118 21.42 -15.84 24.99
CA MET A 118 21.17 -16.17 23.57
C MET A 118 20.54 -15.00 22.80
N VAL A 119 20.17 -13.91 23.49
CA VAL A 119 19.42 -12.79 22.91
C VAL A 119 20.25 -11.51 22.94
N GLY A 120 20.41 -10.91 21.77
CA GLY A 120 21.05 -9.62 21.56
C GLY A 120 20.04 -8.60 21.08
N ILE A 121 20.45 -7.33 21.04
CA ILE A 121 19.62 -6.23 20.54
C ILE A 121 20.39 -5.53 19.42
N GLN A 122 19.82 -5.51 18.21
CA GLN A 122 20.45 -4.90 17.04
C GLN A 122 19.41 -4.22 16.14
N SER A 123 19.82 -3.21 15.35
CA SER A 123 19.03 -2.69 14.23
C SER A 123 19.28 -3.52 12.96
N PRO A 124 18.37 -3.54 11.98
CA PRO A 124 17.07 -2.86 11.90
C PRO A 124 15.97 -3.46 12.79
N GLY A 125 14.83 -2.77 12.88
CA GLY A 125 13.63 -3.17 13.63
C GLY A 125 12.77 -4.21 12.90
N GLN A 126 13.36 -5.32 12.44
CA GLN A 126 12.68 -6.34 11.64
C GLN A 126 11.99 -7.44 12.44
N GLY A 127 12.53 -7.80 13.60
CA GLY A 127 11.96 -8.79 14.53
C GLY A 127 11.27 -8.16 15.75
N LEU A 128 11.02 -8.98 16.76
CA LEU A 128 10.50 -8.60 18.08
C LEU A 128 11.25 -7.42 18.66
N GLN A 129 10.51 -6.47 19.23
CA GLN A 129 11.12 -5.32 19.88
C GLN A 129 11.81 -5.68 21.20
N PRO A 130 12.84 -4.93 21.62
CA PRO A 130 13.55 -5.16 22.88
C PRO A 130 12.66 -5.18 24.14
N ASN A 131 11.56 -4.44 24.15
CA ASN A 131 10.60 -4.44 25.26
C ASN A 131 9.79 -5.75 25.37
N ARG A 132 9.90 -6.66 24.39
CA ARG A 132 9.28 -7.99 24.39
C ARG A 132 10.26 -9.11 24.75
N ILE A 133 11.45 -8.78 25.27
CA ILE A 133 12.44 -9.79 25.65
C ILE A 133 11.86 -10.81 26.65
N ASP A 134 11.06 -10.34 27.61
CA ASP A 134 10.43 -11.18 28.63
C ASP A 134 9.41 -12.17 28.04
N ASP A 135 8.85 -11.88 26.87
CA ASP A 135 7.95 -12.81 26.19
C ASP A 135 8.72 -13.99 25.57
N LEU A 136 9.99 -13.77 25.22
CA LEU A 136 10.87 -14.72 24.53
C LEU A 136 11.67 -15.58 25.49
N ILE A 137 12.17 -15.02 26.60
CA ILE A 137 12.98 -15.79 27.57
C ILE A 137 12.14 -16.90 28.20
N GLY A 138 12.71 -18.12 28.26
CA GLY A 138 12.04 -19.31 28.75
C GLY A 138 11.09 -19.96 27.74
N LYS A 139 10.94 -19.41 26.52
CA LYS A 139 10.21 -20.07 25.44
C LYS A 139 11.08 -21.12 24.76
N THR A 140 10.43 -22.19 24.32
CA THR A 140 11.05 -23.22 23.50
C THR A 140 10.86 -22.86 22.03
N LEU A 141 11.96 -22.72 21.29
CA LEU A 141 11.88 -22.24 19.91
C LEU A 141 11.34 -23.33 18.97
N PRO A 142 10.38 -23.03 18.08
CA PRO A 142 9.78 -24.03 17.19
C PRO A 142 10.68 -24.38 15.99
N VAL A 143 11.60 -23.49 15.63
CA VAL A 143 12.49 -23.58 14.47
C VAL A 143 13.95 -23.36 14.85
N ASN A 144 14.90 -23.62 13.95
CA ASN A 144 16.30 -23.27 14.19
C ASN A 144 16.51 -21.77 13.95
N LYS A 145 17.43 -21.14 14.68
CA LYS A 145 17.95 -19.79 14.42
C LYS A 145 19.46 -19.83 14.35
N ALA A 146 20.06 -19.23 13.32
CA ALA A 146 21.49 -19.01 13.27
C ALA A 146 21.88 -17.74 14.06
N ALA A 147 23.14 -17.63 14.46
CA ALA A 147 23.66 -16.40 15.04
C ALA A 147 23.43 -15.21 14.09
N GLY A 148 22.80 -14.15 14.60
CA GLY A 148 22.41 -12.96 13.85
C GLY A 148 20.96 -12.96 13.35
N ASP A 149 20.27 -14.10 13.37
CA ASP A 149 18.86 -14.18 12.96
C ASP A 149 17.98 -13.39 13.93
N PHE A 150 16.92 -12.77 13.41
CA PHE A 150 15.92 -12.09 14.22
C PHE A 150 14.97 -13.08 14.88
N PHE A 151 14.55 -12.78 16.10
CA PHE A 151 13.37 -13.41 16.70
C PHE A 151 12.11 -12.67 16.23
N PHE A 152 11.09 -13.39 15.78
CA PHE A 152 9.82 -12.86 15.28
C PHE A 152 8.68 -13.19 16.25
N PRO A 153 7.52 -12.50 16.17
CA PRO A 153 6.34 -12.85 16.98
C PRO A 153 5.94 -14.32 16.89
N SER A 154 6.16 -14.96 15.76
CA SER A 154 5.90 -16.37 15.53
C SER A 154 6.85 -17.32 16.23
N ASP A 155 8.00 -16.85 16.72
CA ASP A 155 8.84 -17.62 17.63
C ASP A 155 8.20 -17.73 19.04
N LEU A 156 7.17 -16.91 19.33
CA LEU A 156 6.43 -16.91 20.60
C LEU A 156 5.13 -17.72 20.55
N GLU A 157 4.57 -17.91 19.35
CA GLU A 157 3.31 -18.61 19.09
C GLU A 157 3.57 -19.94 18.36
N THR A 158 2.65 -20.89 18.41
CA THR A 158 2.77 -22.15 17.67
C THR A 158 1.45 -22.44 16.95
N PRO A 159 1.41 -22.67 15.62
CA PRO A 159 2.49 -22.70 14.64
C PRO A 159 2.53 -21.46 13.72
N ALA A 160 3.75 -21.04 13.36
CA ALA A 160 4.00 -20.29 12.13
C ALA A 160 3.40 -21.07 10.96
N ALA A 161 2.59 -20.45 10.11
CA ALA A 161 2.05 -21.13 8.94
C ALA A 161 3.21 -21.69 8.09
N THR A 162 3.22 -23.01 7.89
CA THR A 162 4.26 -23.68 7.11
C THR A 162 3.78 -23.91 5.69
N PRO A 163 4.66 -23.81 4.67
CA PRO A 163 4.29 -24.14 3.31
C PRO A 163 3.76 -25.57 3.22
N ARG A 164 2.63 -25.72 2.53
CA ARG A 164 1.98 -27.00 2.22
C ARG A 164 1.38 -26.96 0.83
N SER A 165 0.68 -28.02 0.43
CA SER A 165 -0.15 -27.96 -0.75
C SER A 165 -1.43 -27.17 -0.47
N TYR A 166 -1.77 -26.23 -1.37
CA TYR A 166 -3.00 -25.45 -1.36
C TYR A 166 -3.87 -25.76 -2.58
N ARG A 167 -5.16 -25.47 -2.50
CA ARG A 167 -6.17 -25.71 -3.54
C ARG A 167 -6.89 -24.41 -3.87
N PHE A 168 -6.62 -23.90 -5.07
CA PHE A 168 -7.30 -22.74 -5.63
C PHE A 168 -7.75 -23.06 -7.05
N HIS A 169 -8.86 -22.46 -7.50
CA HIS A 169 -9.27 -22.50 -8.90
C HIS A 169 -8.35 -21.66 -9.79
N HIS A 170 -7.82 -20.57 -9.23
CA HIS A 170 -6.90 -19.67 -9.88
C HIS A 170 -5.45 -20.12 -9.69
N ARG A 171 -4.60 -19.85 -10.67
CA ARG A 171 -3.16 -20.05 -10.52
C ARG A 171 -2.62 -19.06 -9.49
N PHE A 172 -1.79 -19.54 -8.58
CA PHE A 172 -1.29 -18.74 -7.46
C PHE A 172 0.23 -18.84 -7.31
N GLY A 173 0.78 -17.83 -6.64
CA GLY A 173 2.20 -17.74 -6.34
C GLY A 173 2.48 -17.00 -5.05
N VAL A 174 3.73 -16.56 -4.91
CA VAL A 174 4.21 -15.74 -3.80
C VAL A 174 5.26 -14.74 -4.32
N PRO A 175 5.42 -13.59 -3.64
CA PRO A 175 6.47 -12.63 -3.95
C PRO A 175 7.85 -13.19 -3.52
N VAL A 176 8.86 -13.01 -4.36
CA VAL A 176 10.23 -13.53 -4.14
C VAL A 176 11.31 -12.54 -4.57
N ARG A 177 12.52 -12.70 -4.03
CA ARG A 177 13.77 -12.19 -4.64
C ARG A 177 14.51 -13.33 -5.33
N TYR A 178 15.56 -13.00 -6.10
CA TYR A 178 16.29 -14.00 -6.89
C TYR A 178 16.78 -15.20 -6.08
N HIS A 179 17.26 -14.98 -4.84
CA HIS A 179 17.77 -16.06 -3.98
C HIS A 179 16.67 -16.94 -3.35
N ASP A 180 15.41 -16.51 -3.36
CA ASP A 180 14.31 -17.24 -2.72
C ASP A 180 13.68 -18.28 -3.66
N ILE A 181 13.81 -18.10 -4.98
CA ILE A 181 13.08 -18.83 -6.01
C ILE A 181 13.22 -20.34 -5.87
N GLU A 182 14.45 -20.86 -5.80
CA GLU A 182 14.69 -22.31 -5.73
C GLU A 182 14.11 -22.92 -4.46
N SER A 183 14.22 -22.23 -3.32
CA SER A 183 13.70 -22.70 -2.04
C SER A 183 12.18 -22.73 -2.04
N PHE A 184 11.54 -21.64 -2.48
CA PHE A 184 10.08 -21.50 -2.40
C PHE A 184 9.37 -22.41 -3.40
N ALA A 185 9.91 -22.55 -4.62
CA ALA A 185 9.40 -23.47 -5.63
C ALA A 185 9.47 -24.95 -5.19
N ALA A 186 10.39 -25.30 -4.28
CA ALA A 186 10.52 -26.66 -3.76
C ALA A 186 9.58 -26.95 -2.57
N THR A 187 9.08 -25.92 -1.88
CA THR A 187 8.35 -26.09 -0.61
C THR A 187 6.83 -26.21 -0.73
N SER A 188 6.23 -25.79 -1.85
CA SER A 188 4.77 -25.79 -2.07
C SER A 188 4.41 -26.05 -3.54
N ASN A 189 3.12 -26.18 -3.85
CA ASN A 189 2.59 -26.41 -5.21
C ASN A 189 2.28 -25.10 -5.95
N LEU A 190 3.21 -24.15 -5.90
CA LEU A 190 3.06 -22.85 -6.55
C LEU A 190 3.02 -22.99 -8.08
N ASP A 191 2.12 -22.26 -8.74
CA ASP A 191 2.02 -22.22 -10.20
C ASP A 191 3.00 -21.22 -10.82
N LEU A 192 3.31 -20.15 -10.07
CA LEU A 192 4.16 -19.03 -10.48
C LEU A 192 4.89 -18.43 -9.27
N VAL A 193 5.90 -17.61 -9.55
CA VAL A 193 6.46 -16.67 -8.59
C VAL A 193 6.39 -15.26 -9.14
N GLU A 194 6.29 -14.28 -8.26
CA GLU A 194 6.41 -12.88 -8.62
C GLU A 194 7.74 -12.32 -8.14
N ILE A 195 8.61 -11.93 -9.07
CA ILE A 195 9.90 -11.35 -8.71
C ILE A 195 9.70 -9.87 -8.47
N HIS A 196 9.78 -9.46 -7.22
CA HIS A 196 9.84 -8.04 -6.89
C HIS A 196 11.25 -7.58 -7.19
N LEU A 197 11.40 -6.59 -8.07
CA LEU A 197 12.68 -6.01 -8.40
C LEU A 197 12.97 -4.81 -7.49
N SER A 198 14.23 -4.65 -7.10
CA SER A 198 14.79 -3.39 -6.64
C SER A 198 15.63 -2.77 -7.76
N TYR A 199 15.94 -1.47 -7.67
CA TYR A 199 16.85 -0.85 -8.65
C TYR A 199 18.22 -1.52 -8.73
N LYS A 200 18.67 -2.19 -7.65
CA LYS A 200 19.94 -2.94 -7.64
C LYS A 200 19.84 -4.24 -8.42
N ASP A 201 18.67 -4.86 -8.42
CA ASP A 201 18.42 -6.11 -9.15
C ASP A 201 18.53 -5.90 -10.66
N LEU A 202 18.30 -4.66 -11.14
CA LEU A 202 18.46 -4.30 -12.55
C LEU A 202 19.92 -4.37 -13.05
N GLU A 203 20.89 -4.39 -12.13
CA GLU A 203 22.33 -4.44 -12.43
C GLU A 203 22.89 -5.87 -12.26
N VAL A 204 22.08 -6.81 -11.79
CA VAL A 204 22.52 -8.18 -11.50
C VAL A 204 22.68 -8.98 -12.79
N ASN A 205 23.77 -9.75 -12.88
CA ASN A 205 23.95 -10.72 -13.96
C ASN A 205 23.06 -11.95 -13.71
N LEU A 206 21.97 -12.06 -14.49
CA LEU A 206 21.00 -13.16 -14.37
C LEU A 206 21.60 -14.55 -14.61
N ASP A 207 22.67 -14.68 -15.39
CA ASP A 207 23.34 -15.98 -15.61
C ASP A 207 24.03 -16.50 -14.35
N GLN A 208 24.35 -15.61 -13.39
CA GLN A 208 24.98 -15.99 -12.13
C GLN A 208 23.95 -16.36 -11.06
N VAL A 209 22.83 -15.63 -11.00
CA VAL A 209 21.80 -15.82 -9.96
C VAL A 209 20.71 -16.81 -10.36
N LEU A 210 20.47 -16.99 -11.67
CA LEU A 210 19.50 -17.91 -12.23
C LEU A 210 20.13 -18.73 -13.37
N PRO A 211 21.13 -19.57 -13.07
CA PRO A 211 21.85 -20.35 -14.08
C PRO A 211 21.00 -21.45 -14.72
N ASN A 212 19.93 -21.87 -14.04
CA ASN A 212 19.06 -22.97 -14.46
C ASN A 212 17.66 -22.46 -14.82
N GLN A 213 17.03 -23.08 -15.81
CA GLN A 213 15.64 -22.81 -16.16
C GLN A 213 14.70 -23.34 -15.07
N GLN A 214 13.83 -22.46 -14.59
CA GLN A 214 12.84 -22.74 -13.57
C GLN A 214 11.59 -23.37 -14.18
N GLN A 215 11.03 -24.39 -13.54
CA GLN A 215 9.82 -25.11 -13.99
C GLN A 215 8.52 -24.52 -13.43
N ILE A 216 8.53 -23.22 -13.17
CA ILE A 216 7.44 -22.46 -12.56
C ILE A 216 7.11 -21.23 -13.42
N GLY A 217 5.89 -20.73 -13.33
CA GLY A 217 5.48 -19.48 -14.00
C GLY A 217 6.18 -18.25 -13.42
N LEU A 218 6.01 -17.11 -14.10
CA LEU A 218 6.67 -15.86 -13.75
C LEU A 218 5.73 -14.66 -13.91
N VAL A 219 5.75 -13.79 -12.91
CA VAL A 219 5.32 -12.39 -12.94
C VAL A 219 6.50 -11.53 -12.47
N VAL A 220 6.62 -10.32 -12.96
CA VAL A 220 7.67 -9.37 -12.55
C VAL A 220 7.01 -8.13 -11.98
N HIS A 221 7.46 -7.67 -10.82
CA HIS A 221 7.08 -6.38 -10.26
C HIS A 221 8.22 -5.38 -10.44
N ALA A 222 7.96 -4.29 -11.16
CA ALA A 222 8.91 -3.21 -11.35
C ALA A 222 9.28 -2.56 -10.01
N PRO A 223 10.51 -2.05 -9.84
CA PRO A 223 10.80 -1.19 -8.70
C PRO A 223 10.03 0.13 -8.85
N GLU A 224 9.52 0.67 -7.75
CA GLU A 224 8.95 2.03 -7.76
C GLU A 224 10.03 3.11 -7.74
N LEU A 225 11.17 2.79 -7.10
CA LEU A 225 12.32 3.67 -6.91
C LEU A 225 13.53 3.15 -7.67
N PHE A 226 14.08 3.99 -8.53
CA PHE A 226 15.27 3.77 -9.34
C PHE A 226 16.50 4.50 -8.78
N ALA A 227 17.67 4.21 -9.34
CA ALA A 227 18.93 4.81 -8.90
C ALA A 227 18.88 6.35 -9.01
N GLY A 228 19.50 7.04 -8.05
CA GLY A 228 19.52 8.51 -8.03
C GLY A 228 18.23 9.15 -7.52
N ASP A 229 17.47 8.45 -6.67
CA ASP A 229 16.21 8.93 -6.11
C ASP A 229 15.16 9.26 -7.18
N HIS A 230 15.14 8.49 -8.27
CA HIS A 230 14.16 8.63 -9.34
C HIS A 230 12.95 7.73 -9.09
N THR A 231 11.76 8.30 -8.89
CA THR A 231 10.52 7.52 -8.87
C THR A 231 9.91 7.52 -10.25
N LEU A 232 9.43 6.36 -10.68
CA LEU A 232 8.83 6.21 -12.00
C LEU A 232 7.59 7.12 -12.15
N ASP A 233 7.63 8.06 -13.10
CA ASP A 233 6.49 8.88 -13.45
C ASP A 233 6.36 9.09 -14.96
N LEU A 234 5.61 8.18 -15.59
CA LEU A 234 5.30 8.20 -17.02
C LEU A 234 4.33 9.34 -17.39
N CYS A 235 3.81 10.05 -16.39
CA CYS A 235 2.76 11.05 -16.52
C CYS A 235 3.29 12.48 -16.24
N SER A 236 4.56 12.60 -15.85
CA SER A 236 5.18 13.87 -15.48
C SER A 236 5.05 14.92 -16.59
N ALA A 237 4.82 16.17 -16.22
CA ALA A 237 4.83 17.29 -17.17
C ALA A 237 6.25 17.65 -17.62
N ASP A 238 7.26 17.34 -16.81
CA ASP A 238 8.67 17.51 -17.17
C ASP A 238 9.06 16.43 -18.19
N GLU A 239 9.41 16.87 -19.39
CA GLU A 239 9.78 16.00 -20.50
C GLU A 239 11.07 15.22 -20.24
N ALA A 240 12.06 15.83 -19.58
CA ALA A 240 13.31 15.16 -19.26
C ALA A 240 13.08 14.07 -18.20
N TYR A 241 12.30 14.38 -17.16
CA TYR A 241 11.94 13.41 -16.12
C TYR A 241 11.14 12.23 -16.71
N ARG A 242 10.12 12.54 -17.52
CA ARG A 242 9.27 11.54 -18.17
C ARG A 242 10.07 10.65 -19.13
N SER A 243 11.00 11.23 -19.90
CA SER A 243 11.86 10.46 -20.81
C SER A 243 12.76 9.48 -20.04
N HIS A 244 13.31 9.92 -18.90
CA HIS A 244 14.08 9.02 -18.03
C HIS A 244 13.22 7.89 -17.46
N SER A 245 11.98 8.17 -17.04
CA SER A 245 11.03 7.12 -16.60
C SER A 245 10.70 6.12 -17.70
N ILE A 246 10.53 6.56 -18.95
CA ILE A 246 10.32 5.67 -20.10
C ILE A 246 11.54 4.75 -20.31
N GLU A 247 12.76 5.29 -20.23
CA GLU A 247 14.00 4.53 -20.34
C GLU A 247 14.11 3.47 -19.23
N GLU A 248 13.83 3.85 -17.97
CA GLU A 248 13.87 2.92 -16.85
C GLU A 248 12.83 1.81 -16.96
N LEU A 249 11.58 2.12 -17.35
CA LEU A 249 10.59 1.08 -17.61
C LEU A 249 11.01 0.16 -18.78
N GLN A 250 11.61 0.70 -19.84
CA GLN A 250 12.13 -0.12 -20.93
C GLN A 250 13.23 -1.08 -20.46
N ARG A 251 14.12 -0.64 -19.56
CA ARG A 251 15.13 -1.52 -18.94
C ARG A 251 14.48 -2.67 -18.19
N VAL A 252 13.42 -2.40 -17.41
CA VAL A 252 12.67 -3.44 -16.69
C VAL A 252 11.99 -4.40 -17.65
N VAL A 253 11.43 -3.91 -18.76
CA VAL A 253 10.85 -4.74 -19.84
C VAL A 253 11.92 -5.66 -20.44
N ASP A 254 13.10 -5.15 -20.76
CA ASP A 254 14.19 -5.95 -21.34
C ASP A 254 14.67 -7.06 -20.38
N ILE A 255 14.77 -6.73 -19.08
CA ILE A 255 15.07 -7.71 -18.03
C ILE A 255 13.94 -8.76 -17.93
N SER A 256 12.69 -8.33 -17.98
CA SER A 256 11.53 -9.23 -17.92
C SER A 256 11.53 -10.22 -19.08
N ARG A 257 11.96 -9.81 -20.28
CA ARG A 257 12.14 -10.70 -21.44
C ARG A 257 13.28 -11.70 -21.25
N ASP A 258 14.36 -11.30 -20.58
CA ASP A 258 15.45 -12.20 -20.24
C ASP A 258 15.02 -13.22 -19.17
N LEU A 259 14.31 -12.76 -18.13
CA LEU A 259 13.71 -13.62 -17.12
C LEU A 259 12.71 -14.59 -17.74
N ARG A 260 11.81 -14.15 -18.62
CA ARG A 260 10.82 -15.03 -19.28
C ARG A 260 11.48 -16.27 -19.90
N ARG A 261 12.66 -16.13 -20.54
CA ARG A 261 13.40 -17.24 -21.15
C ARG A 261 13.96 -18.26 -20.15
N ARG A 262 14.02 -17.89 -18.86
CA ARG A 262 14.51 -18.72 -17.74
C ARG A 262 13.38 -19.35 -16.92
N PHE A 263 12.11 -19.12 -17.26
CA PHE A 263 10.96 -19.66 -16.56
C PHE A 263 10.03 -20.44 -17.49
N ASN A 264 9.10 -21.20 -16.93
CA ASN A 264 8.03 -21.84 -17.69
C ASN A 264 6.90 -20.84 -17.94
N CYS A 265 7.17 -19.86 -18.81
CA CYS A 265 6.28 -18.73 -19.11
C CYS A 265 6.04 -18.65 -20.62
N PRO A 266 5.10 -19.47 -21.16
CA PRO A 266 4.85 -19.52 -22.61
C PRO A 266 4.13 -18.27 -23.12
N ASP A 267 3.27 -17.68 -22.30
CA ASP A 267 2.57 -16.43 -22.58
C ASP A 267 3.50 -15.22 -22.38
N PRO A 268 3.10 -14.00 -22.79
CA PRO A 268 3.80 -12.79 -22.39
C PRO A 268 3.91 -12.71 -20.86
N VAL A 269 5.09 -12.37 -20.34
CA VAL A 269 5.26 -12.21 -18.89
C VAL A 269 4.53 -10.96 -18.43
N HIS A 270 3.76 -11.08 -17.35
CA HIS A 270 3.11 -9.93 -16.72
C HIS A 270 4.16 -9.07 -16.01
N LEU A 271 4.16 -7.78 -16.30
CA LEU A 271 4.99 -6.77 -15.64
C LEU A 271 4.09 -5.80 -14.87
N VAL A 272 4.01 -5.98 -13.56
CA VAL A 272 3.32 -5.08 -12.64
C VAL A 272 4.16 -3.81 -12.46
N THR A 273 3.53 -2.65 -12.58
CA THR A 273 4.21 -1.37 -12.35
C THR A 273 3.25 -0.30 -11.86
N ASN A 274 3.72 0.51 -10.91
CA ASN A 274 3.19 1.85 -10.70
C ASN A 274 3.55 2.72 -11.91
N VAL A 275 2.65 3.58 -12.37
CA VAL A 275 2.86 4.41 -13.58
C VAL A 275 3.11 5.89 -13.28
N GLY A 276 3.08 6.26 -12.00
CA GLY A 276 3.22 7.63 -11.55
C GLY A 276 1.89 8.38 -11.49
N GLY A 277 1.91 9.67 -11.85
CA GLY A 277 0.74 10.54 -11.71
C GLY A 277 0.40 10.89 -10.25
N PHE A 278 1.40 10.89 -9.36
CA PHE A 278 1.25 11.42 -8.01
C PHE A 278 1.48 12.93 -7.96
N SER A 279 0.92 13.57 -6.93
CA SER A 279 1.07 14.99 -6.63
C SER A 279 1.58 15.18 -5.19
N GLU A 280 2.19 16.35 -4.95
CA GLU A 280 2.86 16.61 -3.67
C GLU A 280 1.93 17.10 -2.55
N HIS A 281 0.81 17.75 -2.90
CA HIS A 281 0.09 18.61 -1.96
C HIS A 281 -1.42 18.35 -1.86
N HIS A 282 -2.04 17.74 -2.87
CA HIS A 282 -3.47 17.47 -2.93
C HIS A 282 -3.79 16.49 -4.05
N HIS A 283 -4.92 15.78 -3.97
CA HIS A 283 -5.48 15.09 -5.12
C HIS A 283 -5.86 16.08 -6.22
N LEU A 284 -5.58 15.72 -7.47
CA LEU A 284 -5.90 16.53 -8.64
C LEU A 284 -7.40 16.47 -8.96
N GLU A 285 -7.94 17.58 -9.44
CA GLU A 285 -9.31 17.63 -9.93
C GLU A 285 -9.46 16.88 -11.26
N HIS A 286 -10.68 16.43 -11.57
CA HIS A 286 -10.93 15.61 -12.77
C HIS A 286 -10.46 16.27 -14.09
N ALA A 287 -10.54 17.60 -14.18
CA ALA A 287 -10.06 18.36 -15.34
C ALA A 287 -8.53 18.32 -15.52
N GLU A 288 -7.79 18.11 -14.42
CA GLU A 288 -6.33 18.04 -14.40
C GLU A 288 -5.80 16.64 -14.74
N LEU A 289 -6.64 15.60 -14.60
CA LEU A 289 -6.27 14.21 -14.90
C LEU A 289 -6.12 13.93 -16.40
N GLN A 290 -6.89 14.62 -17.25
CA GLN A 290 -6.89 14.36 -18.69
C GLN A 290 -5.52 14.56 -19.36
N PRO A 291 -4.78 15.66 -19.10
CA PRO A 291 -3.40 15.80 -19.57
C PRO A 291 -2.45 14.70 -19.06
N LEU A 292 -2.63 14.22 -17.82
CA LEU A 292 -1.80 13.16 -17.24
C LEU A 292 -2.07 11.83 -17.98
N ARG A 293 -3.34 11.48 -18.16
CA ARG A 293 -3.78 10.30 -18.94
C ARG A 293 -3.18 10.28 -20.34
N GLN A 294 -3.25 11.40 -21.07
CA GLN A 294 -2.71 11.45 -22.43
C GLN A 294 -1.19 11.26 -22.45
N ARG A 295 -0.46 11.84 -21.49
CA ARG A 295 0.99 11.64 -21.37
C ARG A 295 1.31 10.19 -21.04
N LEU A 296 0.56 9.56 -20.12
CA LEU A 296 0.72 8.15 -19.79
C LEU A 296 0.58 7.27 -21.04
N ILE A 297 -0.51 7.42 -21.79
CA ILE A 297 -0.77 6.63 -23.00
C ILE A 297 0.38 6.81 -24.00
N ASN A 298 0.82 8.05 -24.22
CA ASN A 298 1.93 8.35 -25.13
C ASN A 298 3.26 7.74 -24.65
N SER A 299 3.52 7.73 -23.34
CA SER A 299 4.71 7.12 -22.74
C SER A 299 4.69 5.60 -22.92
N LEU A 300 3.56 4.95 -22.64
CA LEU A 300 3.39 3.50 -22.79
C LEU A 300 3.53 3.04 -24.24
N GLN A 301 3.07 3.84 -25.21
CA GLN A 301 3.25 3.56 -26.64
C GLN A 301 4.71 3.56 -27.10
N GLN A 302 5.62 4.17 -26.34
CA GLN A 302 7.05 4.19 -26.64
C GLN A 302 7.79 2.95 -26.10
N ILE A 303 7.15 2.19 -25.20
CA ILE A 303 7.73 0.98 -24.61
C ILE A 303 7.62 -0.18 -25.60
N ASN A 304 8.76 -0.74 -25.98
CA ASN A 304 8.82 -1.90 -26.85
C ASN A 304 8.80 -3.19 -26.02
N THR A 305 7.61 -3.79 -25.92
CA THR A 305 7.41 -5.08 -25.23
C THR A 305 7.72 -6.30 -26.07
N ALA A 306 7.91 -6.14 -27.39
CA ALA A 306 8.08 -7.20 -28.37
C ALA A 306 6.98 -8.30 -28.35
N ASN A 307 5.79 -8.01 -27.80
CA ASN A 307 4.75 -9.01 -27.48
C ASN A 307 5.21 -10.15 -26.56
N GLU A 308 6.33 -9.98 -25.86
CA GLU A 308 6.88 -10.93 -24.89
C GLU A 308 6.59 -10.51 -23.45
N VAL A 309 6.22 -9.25 -23.24
CA VAL A 309 5.86 -8.66 -21.94
C VAL A 309 4.51 -7.98 -22.07
N GLU A 310 3.67 -8.13 -21.07
CA GLU A 310 2.43 -7.39 -20.92
C GLU A 310 2.56 -6.49 -19.69
N VAL A 311 2.69 -5.18 -19.93
CA VAL A 311 2.71 -4.17 -18.88
C VAL A 311 1.30 -4.06 -18.31
N ILE A 312 1.17 -4.32 -17.01
CA ILE A 312 -0.10 -4.25 -16.29
C ILE A 312 0.00 -3.20 -15.17
N PRO A 313 -0.49 -1.96 -15.42
CA PRO A 313 -0.52 -0.94 -14.38
C PRO A 313 -1.23 -1.43 -13.13
N GLN A 314 -0.67 -1.16 -11.96
CA GLN A 314 -1.26 -1.54 -10.68
C GLN A 314 -2.34 -0.54 -10.25
N THR A 315 -3.41 -1.01 -9.61
CA THR A 315 -4.33 -0.13 -8.89
C THR A 315 -3.65 0.45 -7.64
N MET A 316 -3.89 1.73 -7.36
CA MET A 316 -3.08 2.49 -6.42
C MET A 316 -3.89 2.98 -5.21
N PRO A 317 -3.31 3.03 -4.00
CA PRO A 317 -3.97 3.62 -2.84
C PRO A 317 -3.99 5.14 -2.99
N PRO A 318 -4.92 5.85 -2.33
CA PRO A 318 -5.00 7.31 -2.46
C PRO A 318 -3.75 8.02 -1.90
N PHE A 319 -3.15 7.46 -0.85
CA PHE A 319 -2.11 8.12 -0.06
C PHE A 319 -0.83 7.28 0.06
N PRO A 320 -0.08 7.06 -1.02
CA PRO A 320 1.16 6.30 -0.95
C PRO A 320 2.23 7.00 -0.10
N TRP A 321 3.17 6.21 0.41
CA TRP A 321 4.34 6.73 1.12
C TRP A 321 5.59 6.72 0.24
N HIS A 322 5.96 7.88 -0.33
CA HIS A 322 7.15 8.04 -1.18
C HIS A 322 8.18 8.96 -0.53
N PHE A 323 9.46 8.56 -0.53
CA PHE A 323 10.58 9.37 -0.01
C PHE A 323 10.41 9.93 1.42
N GLY A 324 9.83 9.13 2.32
CA GLY A 324 9.67 9.56 3.71
C GLY A 324 8.52 10.55 3.94
N GLY A 325 7.65 10.75 2.95
CA GLY A 325 6.43 11.54 3.08
C GLY A 325 5.25 10.93 2.34
N GLN A 326 4.05 11.25 2.82
CA GLN A 326 2.81 10.90 2.12
C GLN A 326 2.69 11.73 0.83
N ARG A 327 2.33 11.08 -0.27
CA ARG A 327 1.96 11.72 -1.54
C ARG A 327 0.48 11.44 -1.83
N TYR A 328 -0.03 11.98 -2.93
CA TYR A 328 -1.39 11.78 -3.38
C TYR A 328 -1.34 11.09 -4.75
N HIS A 329 -1.76 9.83 -4.86
CA HIS A 329 -1.94 9.19 -6.17
C HIS A 329 -3.22 9.73 -6.82
N ASN A 330 -3.19 9.89 -8.14
CA ASN A 330 -4.30 10.46 -8.89
C ASN A 330 -4.75 9.58 -10.07
N LEU A 331 -3.89 8.68 -10.55
CA LEU A 331 -4.22 7.73 -11.60
C LEU A 331 -4.33 6.33 -10.99
N PHE A 332 -5.20 5.51 -11.56
CA PHE A 332 -5.49 4.15 -11.08
C PHE A 332 -6.01 4.08 -9.63
N VAL A 333 -6.65 5.16 -9.14
CA VAL A 333 -7.30 5.22 -7.83
C VAL A 333 -8.81 5.04 -7.96
N ASP A 334 -9.45 5.79 -8.87
CA ASP A 334 -10.90 5.76 -9.06
C ASP A 334 -11.34 4.76 -10.14
N THR A 335 -12.55 4.23 -9.99
CA THR A 335 -13.14 3.21 -10.90
C THR A 335 -13.25 3.70 -12.34
N ASP A 336 -13.74 4.94 -12.53
CA ASP A 336 -14.11 5.45 -13.84
C ASP A 336 -12.84 5.63 -14.70
N PHE A 337 -11.78 6.20 -14.13
CA PHE A 337 -10.50 6.31 -14.79
C PHE A 337 -9.96 4.95 -15.23
N ILE A 338 -9.93 3.95 -14.33
CA ILE A 338 -9.35 2.64 -14.63
C ILE A 338 -10.15 1.94 -15.73
N GLU A 339 -11.48 1.93 -15.61
CA GLU A 339 -12.36 1.24 -16.56
C GLU A 339 -12.27 1.90 -17.96
N GLU A 340 -12.30 3.23 -18.02
CA GLU A 340 -12.13 3.95 -19.29
C GLU A 340 -10.75 3.72 -19.91
N PHE A 341 -9.69 3.78 -19.10
CA PHE A 341 -8.32 3.53 -19.57
C PHE A 341 -8.19 2.13 -20.15
N CYS A 342 -8.70 1.10 -19.46
CA CYS A 342 -8.65 -0.29 -19.92
C CYS A 342 -9.46 -0.50 -21.21
N LYS A 343 -10.66 0.11 -21.31
CA LYS A 343 -11.49 0.04 -22.52
C LYS A 343 -10.85 0.73 -23.72
N GLU A 344 -10.21 1.88 -23.51
CA GLU A 344 -9.57 2.66 -24.58
C GLU A 344 -8.30 1.98 -25.09
N THR A 345 -7.43 1.55 -24.17
CA THR A 345 -6.10 1.03 -24.51
C THR A 345 -6.10 -0.47 -24.78
N GLY A 346 -7.12 -1.19 -24.31
CA GLY A 346 -7.14 -2.65 -24.29
C GLY A 346 -6.18 -3.26 -23.26
N MET A 347 -5.50 -2.45 -22.47
CA MET A 347 -4.58 -2.93 -21.44
C MET A 347 -5.35 -3.53 -20.27
N ARG A 348 -4.75 -4.55 -19.66
CA ARG A 348 -5.19 -5.10 -18.38
C ARG A 348 -4.39 -4.49 -17.23
N VAL A 349 -4.88 -4.68 -16.01
CA VAL A 349 -4.27 -4.16 -14.79
C VAL A 349 -3.86 -5.28 -13.84
N CYS A 350 -2.92 -4.95 -12.94
CA CYS A 350 -2.79 -5.67 -11.69
C CYS A 350 -3.77 -5.06 -10.68
N LEU A 351 -4.73 -5.85 -10.22
CA LEU A 351 -5.66 -5.41 -9.18
C LEU A 351 -5.04 -5.68 -7.82
N ASP A 352 -4.53 -4.63 -7.19
CA ASP A 352 -4.19 -4.65 -5.79
C ASP A 352 -5.46 -4.40 -4.96
N VAL A 353 -5.90 -5.45 -4.28
CA VAL A 353 -7.17 -5.47 -3.55
C VAL A 353 -7.11 -4.55 -2.33
N SER A 354 -5.95 -4.50 -1.65
CA SER A 354 -5.73 -3.63 -0.49
C SER A 354 -5.79 -2.16 -0.94
N HIS A 355 -5.03 -1.78 -1.96
CA HIS A 355 -5.03 -0.44 -2.52
C HIS A 355 -6.42 0.02 -2.95
N SER A 356 -7.11 -0.82 -3.73
CA SER A 356 -8.44 -0.50 -4.24
C SER A 356 -9.48 -0.38 -3.13
N LYS A 357 -9.36 -1.16 -2.04
CA LYS A 357 -10.23 -1.00 -0.88
C LYS A 357 -9.99 0.34 -0.18
N LEU A 358 -8.74 0.75 0.02
CA LEU A 358 -8.41 2.07 0.60
C LEU A 358 -8.92 3.21 -0.28
N ALA A 359 -8.74 3.10 -1.60
CA ALA A 359 -9.25 4.06 -2.57
C ALA A 359 -10.78 4.18 -2.53
N CYS A 360 -11.49 3.04 -2.50
CA CYS A 360 -12.95 3.05 -2.37
C CYS A 360 -13.42 3.69 -1.06
N THR A 361 -12.74 3.41 0.05
CA THR A 361 -13.06 4.05 1.35
C THR A 361 -12.85 5.56 1.28
N HIS A 362 -11.72 6.02 0.73
CA HIS A 362 -11.41 7.43 0.57
C HIS A 362 -12.44 8.17 -0.30
N LEU A 363 -12.83 7.57 -1.42
CA LEU A 363 -13.80 8.12 -2.36
C LEU A 363 -15.27 7.92 -1.91
N ASN A 364 -15.50 7.28 -0.75
CA ASN A 364 -16.82 6.88 -0.27
C ASN A 364 -17.61 6.09 -1.34
N ALA A 365 -16.91 5.19 -2.04
CA ALA A 365 -17.41 4.38 -3.15
C ALA A 365 -17.66 2.92 -2.72
N SER A 366 -18.54 2.23 -3.46
CA SER A 366 -18.83 0.82 -3.20
C SER A 366 -17.72 -0.09 -3.73
N PHE A 367 -17.01 -0.77 -2.83
CA PHE A 367 -15.95 -1.72 -3.19
C PHE A 367 -16.47 -2.88 -4.06
N SER A 368 -17.67 -3.39 -3.79
CA SER A 368 -18.28 -4.43 -4.62
C SER A 368 -18.59 -3.96 -6.05
N ALA A 369 -18.97 -2.69 -6.22
CA ALA A 369 -19.18 -2.09 -7.54
C ALA A 369 -17.85 -1.89 -8.27
N PHE A 370 -16.82 -1.43 -7.56
CA PHE A 370 -15.45 -1.33 -8.07
C PHE A 370 -14.97 -2.69 -8.60
N LEU A 371 -15.04 -3.74 -7.79
CA LEU A 371 -14.60 -5.09 -8.18
C LEU A 371 -15.30 -5.57 -9.45
N LYS A 372 -16.62 -5.37 -9.56
CA LYS A 372 -17.40 -5.76 -10.76
C LYS A 372 -16.97 -5.02 -12.03
N ALA A 373 -16.52 -3.78 -11.90
CA ALA A 373 -16.04 -2.98 -13.02
C ALA A 373 -14.61 -3.37 -13.43
N ILE A 374 -13.73 -3.65 -12.46
CA ILE A 374 -12.28 -3.80 -12.72
C ILE A 374 -11.84 -5.25 -12.93
N LEU A 375 -12.48 -6.24 -12.29
CA LEU A 375 -12.14 -7.66 -12.47
C LEU A 375 -12.14 -8.11 -13.95
N PRO A 376 -13.09 -7.71 -14.82
CA PRO A 376 -13.04 -8.04 -16.25
C PRO A 376 -11.78 -7.56 -16.99
N HIS A 377 -11.07 -6.57 -16.43
CA HIS A 377 -9.84 -5.99 -16.98
C HIS A 377 -8.58 -6.45 -16.22
N THR A 378 -8.69 -7.43 -15.31
CA THR A 378 -7.60 -7.83 -14.42
C THR A 378 -6.80 -9.00 -15.00
N ALA A 379 -5.46 -8.90 -14.98
CA ALA A 379 -4.54 -9.96 -15.39
C ALA A 379 -3.92 -10.70 -14.20
N HIS A 380 -3.59 -9.95 -13.15
CA HIS A 380 -2.94 -10.40 -11.93
C HIS A 380 -3.55 -9.69 -10.72
N LEU A 381 -3.50 -10.31 -9.54
CA LEU A 381 -4.01 -9.72 -8.30
C LEU A 381 -2.99 -9.81 -7.18
N HIS A 382 -2.85 -8.72 -6.45
CA HIS A 382 -2.20 -8.72 -5.14
C HIS A 382 -3.27 -8.78 -4.06
N LEU A 383 -3.18 -9.80 -3.21
CA LEU A 383 -4.15 -10.04 -2.14
C LEU A 383 -3.53 -9.70 -0.79
N ALA A 384 -4.02 -8.62 -0.21
CA ALA A 384 -3.81 -8.28 1.19
C ALA A 384 -5.07 -7.61 1.73
N ASP A 385 -5.27 -7.69 3.05
CA ASP A 385 -6.43 -7.04 3.67
C ASP A 385 -6.16 -5.54 3.88
N ALA A 386 -7.23 -4.79 4.07
CA ALA A 386 -7.14 -3.35 4.24
C ALA A 386 -8.19 -2.82 5.21
N LYS A 387 -7.84 -1.72 5.88
CA LYS A 387 -8.71 -1.05 6.87
C LYS A 387 -8.61 0.46 6.75
N GLY A 388 -9.77 1.13 6.72
CA GLY A 388 -9.82 2.59 6.66
C GLY A 388 -9.22 3.14 5.36
N VAL A 389 -8.33 4.14 5.47
CA VAL A 389 -7.70 4.85 4.33
C VAL A 389 -6.17 4.68 4.27
N ASP A 390 -5.56 4.09 5.31
CA ASP A 390 -4.11 3.95 5.48
C ASP A 390 -3.67 2.59 6.05
N GLY A 391 -4.61 1.71 6.41
CA GLY A 391 -4.32 0.35 6.86
C GLY A 391 -4.11 -0.59 5.68
N GLU A 392 -2.99 -0.42 4.97
CA GLU A 392 -2.61 -1.19 3.77
C GLU A 392 -1.89 -2.49 4.12
N GLY A 393 -2.02 -3.52 3.27
CA GLY A 393 -1.15 -4.69 3.31
C GLY A 393 -1.33 -5.56 4.56
N LEU A 394 -2.50 -5.50 5.20
CA LEU A 394 -2.80 -6.25 6.41
C LEU A 394 -2.92 -7.74 6.10
N GLN A 395 -2.75 -8.56 7.15
CA GLN A 395 -2.98 -9.99 7.01
C GLN A 395 -4.47 -10.27 6.70
N ILE A 396 -4.74 -11.31 5.91
CA ILE A 396 -6.08 -11.74 5.51
C ILE A 396 -6.97 -11.92 6.76
N HIS A 397 -8.16 -11.31 6.81
CA HIS A 397 -9.08 -11.26 7.96
C HIS A 397 -8.71 -10.29 9.10
N ASP A 398 -7.59 -9.57 9.02
CA ASP A 398 -7.27 -8.51 9.99
C ASP A 398 -7.88 -7.15 9.59
N GLY A 399 -8.43 -7.04 8.37
CA GLY A 399 -9.05 -5.83 7.82
C GLY A 399 -10.57 -5.94 7.62
N GLU A 400 -11.05 -5.37 6.53
CA GLU A 400 -12.48 -5.18 6.24
C GLU A 400 -12.91 -5.76 4.87
N ILE A 401 -12.04 -6.51 4.20
CA ILE A 401 -12.35 -7.11 2.89
C ILE A 401 -13.20 -8.38 3.07
N ASP A 402 -14.28 -8.47 2.29
CA ASP A 402 -15.09 -9.68 2.16
C ASP A 402 -14.45 -10.64 1.14
N TRP A 403 -13.58 -11.51 1.64
CA TRP A 403 -12.82 -12.47 0.83
C TRP A 403 -13.70 -13.50 0.11
N VAL A 404 -14.81 -13.92 0.72
CA VAL A 404 -15.75 -14.88 0.09
C VAL A 404 -16.41 -14.23 -1.12
N GLN A 405 -16.86 -12.98 -1.00
CA GLN A 405 -17.40 -12.23 -2.13
C GLN A 405 -16.34 -11.99 -3.21
N LEU A 406 -15.11 -11.63 -2.82
CA LEU A 406 -14.03 -11.38 -3.76
C LEU A 406 -13.76 -12.62 -4.64
N PHE A 407 -13.53 -13.79 -4.03
CA PHE A 407 -13.27 -15.02 -4.79
C PHE A 407 -14.45 -15.40 -5.69
N ALA A 408 -15.70 -15.27 -5.21
CA ALA A 408 -16.87 -15.53 -6.04
C ALA A 408 -16.94 -14.60 -7.27
N LEU A 409 -16.54 -13.33 -7.14
CA LEU A 409 -16.44 -12.40 -8.26
C LEU A 409 -15.24 -12.69 -9.16
N MET A 410 -14.09 -13.09 -8.60
CA MET A 410 -12.91 -13.49 -9.37
C MET A 410 -13.19 -14.69 -10.27
N ASP A 411 -13.81 -15.75 -9.71
CA ASP A 411 -14.20 -16.95 -10.46
C ASP A 411 -15.15 -16.59 -11.61
N GLN A 412 -16.06 -15.63 -11.39
CA GLN A 412 -17.05 -15.22 -12.37
C GLN A 412 -16.48 -14.30 -13.47
N LEU A 413 -15.68 -13.29 -13.09
CA LEU A 413 -15.34 -12.15 -13.93
C LEU A 413 -13.89 -12.16 -14.42
N ALA A 414 -13.00 -12.86 -13.73
CA ALA A 414 -11.57 -12.91 -14.02
C ALA A 414 -10.98 -14.33 -13.91
N PRO A 415 -11.62 -15.39 -14.49
CA PRO A 415 -11.27 -16.79 -14.22
C PRO A 415 -9.84 -17.21 -14.65
N GLN A 416 -9.15 -16.38 -15.44
CA GLN A 416 -7.78 -16.63 -15.89
C GLN A 416 -6.74 -15.78 -15.15
N ALA A 417 -7.20 -14.85 -14.30
CA ALA A 417 -6.31 -14.01 -13.53
C ALA A 417 -5.56 -14.85 -12.51
N THR A 418 -4.30 -14.48 -12.31
CA THR A 418 -3.41 -15.12 -11.34
C THR A 418 -3.31 -14.25 -10.09
N PHE A 419 -2.84 -14.79 -8.96
CA PHE A 419 -2.69 -13.97 -7.76
C PHE A 419 -1.47 -14.34 -6.92
N ILE A 420 -1.02 -13.38 -6.12
CA ILE A 420 -0.11 -13.60 -4.98
C ILE A 420 -0.69 -12.96 -3.72
N PRO A 421 -0.38 -13.48 -2.51
CA PRO A 421 -0.57 -12.73 -1.28
C PRO A 421 0.55 -11.67 -1.15
N GLU A 422 0.18 -10.39 -1.04
CA GLU A 422 1.14 -9.29 -0.87
C GLU A 422 1.01 -8.67 0.53
N ILE A 423 1.17 -9.51 1.55
CA ILE A 423 1.12 -9.03 2.93
C ILE A 423 2.33 -8.14 3.20
N TRP A 424 2.13 -7.03 3.91
CA TRP A 424 3.23 -6.19 4.34
C TRP A 424 4.25 -7.03 5.11
N GLN A 425 5.49 -7.06 4.61
CA GLN A 425 6.58 -7.89 5.15
C GLN A 425 6.29 -9.40 5.15
N GLY A 426 5.36 -9.89 4.33
CA GLY A 426 4.98 -11.31 4.25
C GLY A 426 6.12 -12.25 3.84
N HIS A 427 7.15 -11.73 3.16
CA HIS A 427 8.36 -12.45 2.77
C HIS A 427 9.34 -12.68 3.94
N LYS A 428 9.20 -11.96 5.06
CA LYS A 428 10.07 -12.15 6.23
C LYS A 428 9.86 -13.52 6.85
N ASN A 429 10.86 -13.98 7.61
CA ASN A 429 10.85 -15.27 8.29
C ASN A 429 10.48 -16.43 7.36
N ASN A 430 11.13 -16.51 6.18
CA ASN A 430 10.90 -17.52 5.15
C ASN A 430 9.47 -17.51 4.57
N GLY A 431 8.89 -16.32 4.36
CA GLY A 431 7.59 -16.19 3.71
C GLY A 431 6.39 -16.49 4.61
N GLU A 432 6.57 -16.53 5.94
CA GLU A 432 5.53 -16.93 6.88
C GLU A 432 4.21 -16.17 6.68
N GLY A 433 4.28 -14.84 6.52
CA GLY A 433 3.08 -14.03 6.30
C GLY A 433 2.36 -14.38 5.01
N ALA A 434 3.09 -14.76 3.96
CA ALA A 434 2.52 -15.24 2.71
C ALA A 434 1.88 -16.63 2.88
N TRP A 435 2.51 -17.56 3.60
CA TRP A 435 1.95 -18.89 3.86
C TRP A 435 0.69 -18.84 4.71
N LEU A 436 0.66 -17.97 5.72
CA LEU A 436 -0.53 -17.73 6.54
C LEU A 436 -1.66 -17.12 5.70
N ALA A 437 -1.33 -16.20 4.80
CA ALA A 437 -2.30 -15.62 3.88
C ALA A 437 -2.92 -16.69 2.99
N LEU A 438 -2.10 -17.55 2.36
CA LEU A 438 -2.60 -18.66 1.53
C LEU A 438 -3.50 -19.62 2.33
N GLU A 439 -3.14 -19.94 3.58
CA GLU A 439 -3.97 -20.78 4.44
C GLU A 439 -5.34 -20.14 4.74
N ARG A 440 -5.36 -18.84 5.06
CA ARG A 440 -6.60 -18.10 5.33
C ARG A 440 -7.46 -17.93 4.07
N LEU A 441 -6.83 -17.64 2.92
CA LEU A 441 -7.50 -17.50 1.63
C LEU A 441 -8.14 -18.81 1.17
N GLU A 442 -7.46 -19.95 1.34
CA GLU A 442 -8.02 -21.27 0.99
C GLU A 442 -9.31 -21.55 1.79
N GLY A 443 -9.34 -21.21 3.09
CA GLY A 443 -10.55 -21.34 3.91
C GLY A 443 -11.74 -20.49 3.44
N CYS A 444 -11.48 -19.40 2.70
CA CYS A 444 -12.54 -18.56 2.10
C CYS A 444 -13.17 -19.23 0.88
N VAL A 445 -12.38 -19.99 0.11
CA VAL A 445 -12.83 -20.73 -1.07
C VAL A 445 -13.72 -21.91 -0.64
N GLU A 446 -13.29 -22.68 0.37
CA GLU A 446 -14.05 -23.82 0.94
C GLU A 446 -15.41 -23.44 1.52
N SER A 447 -15.53 -22.19 1.96
CA SER A 447 -16.76 -21.64 2.53
C SER A 447 -17.76 -21.10 1.49
N SER A 448 -17.39 -21.09 0.20
CA SER A 448 -18.24 -20.62 -0.89
C SER A 448 -19.40 -21.60 -1.16
N PRO A 449 -20.65 -21.12 -1.38
CA PRO A 449 -21.81 -21.98 -1.65
C PRO A 449 -21.65 -22.95 -2.84
N GLN A 450 -20.71 -22.68 -3.74
CA GLN A 450 -20.47 -23.52 -4.91
C GLN A 450 -19.75 -24.84 -4.59
N GLU A 451 -18.88 -24.90 -3.56
CA GLU A 451 -18.22 -26.14 -3.15
C GLU A 451 -19.07 -27.00 -2.20
N GLN A 452 -19.95 -26.39 -1.39
CA GLN A 452 -20.91 -27.17 -0.57
C GLN A 452 -21.97 -27.90 -1.41
N ALA A 453 -22.08 -27.60 -2.70
CA ALA A 453 -23.00 -28.20 -3.65
C ALA A 453 -22.36 -29.23 -4.60
N ALA A 454 -21.02 -29.41 -4.54
CA ALA A 454 -20.25 -30.40 -5.30
C ALA A 454 -19.87 -31.59 -4.41
#